data_AF-A0A0G0TZZ5-F1
#
_entry.id   AF-A0A0G0TZZ5-F1
#
_cell.length_a   1.000
_cell.length_b   1.000
_cell.length_c   1.000
_cell.angle_alpha   90.00
_cell.angle_beta   90.00
_cell.angle_gamma   90.00
#
_symmetry.space_group_name_H-M   'P 1'
#
loop_
_entity.id
_entity.type
_entity.pdbx_description
1 polymer ?
#
loop_
_entity_poly.entity_id
_entity_poly.type
_entity_poly.pdbx_seq_one_letter_code
_entity_poly.pdbx_strand_id
1 'polypeptide(L)'
;MGTSTIFSILPNDFLIQLVAMTGKSVAGMFWQAVTVLWSGYWPYILLIIVLIVVYELLTWNGGWHYNSRNGFSPGFNRLVGSGVFALYSAIFFAFIHFVFGDSIYLEQYWPYLVHALAFPLTWLTLRKIGFWVY
;
A
#
# COMPACT_ATOMS: atom_id res chain seq x y z
N MET A 1 -35.83 25.64 9.49
CA MET A 1 -34.62 25.53 8.67
C MET A 1 -33.43 25.74 9.57
N GLY A 2 -32.57 24.75 9.74
CA GLY A 2 -31.44 24.84 10.67
C GLY A 2 -30.73 23.51 10.82
N THR A 3 -30.08 23.03 9.77
CA THR A 3 -29.04 22.00 9.89
C THR A 3 -27.76 22.71 10.30
N SER A 4 -27.52 22.83 11.61
CA SER A 4 -26.21 23.17 12.15
C SER A 4 -25.27 22.02 11.84
N THR A 5 -24.62 22.12 10.69
CA THR A 5 -23.56 21.21 10.25
C THR A 5 -22.38 21.35 11.21
N ILE A 6 -22.02 20.24 11.84
CA ILE A 6 -20.85 20.04 12.71
C ILE A 6 -19.52 20.50 12.06
N PHE A 7 -19.55 20.81 10.75
CA PHE A 7 -18.44 21.33 9.95
C PHE A 7 -18.10 22.81 10.17
N SER A 8 -18.86 23.59 10.94
CA SER A 8 -18.55 25.01 11.19
C SER A 8 -17.54 25.28 12.33
N ILE A 9 -17.03 24.23 12.99
CA ILE A 9 -16.21 24.36 14.22
C ILE A 9 -14.70 24.25 13.95
N LEU A 10 -14.28 23.81 12.76
CA LEU A 10 -12.85 23.80 12.40
C LEU A 10 -12.53 25.05 11.58
N PRO A 11 -11.66 25.97 12.07
CA PRO A 11 -11.25 27.12 11.29
C PRO A 11 -10.65 26.61 9.96
N ASN A 12 -11.06 27.18 8.84
CA ASN A 12 -10.50 26.85 7.52
C ASN A 12 -8.97 26.85 7.54
N ASP A 13 -8.36 27.71 8.35
CA ASP A 13 -6.91 27.81 8.54
C ASP A 13 -6.29 26.54 9.14
N PHE A 14 -7.00 25.81 10.00
CA PHE A 14 -6.53 24.53 10.54
C PHE A 14 -6.54 23.45 9.46
N LEU A 15 -7.59 23.39 8.64
CA LEU A 15 -7.65 22.46 7.49
C LEU A 15 -6.59 22.79 6.43
N ILE A 16 -6.37 24.08 6.15
CA ILE A 16 -5.34 24.54 5.22
C ILE A 16 -3.94 24.24 5.77
N GLN A 17 -3.68 24.44 7.06
CA GLN A 17 -2.42 24.07 7.70
C GLN A 17 -2.21 22.55 7.73
N LEU A 18 -3.26 21.77 8.00
CA LEU A 18 -3.20 20.31 7.95
C LEU A 18 -2.84 19.81 6.54
N VAL A 19 -3.44 20.40 5.50
CA VAL A 19 -3.13 20.10 4.08
C VAL A 19 -1.73 20.60 3.68
N ALA A 20 -1.27 21.73 4.23
CA ALA A 20 0.08 22.23 3.98
C ALA A 20 1.17 21.41 4.73
N MET A 21 0.80 20.76 5.84
CA MET A 21 1.68 19.89 6.62
C MET A 21 1.73 18.45 6.08
N THR A 22 0.65 17.95 5.46
CA THR A 22 0.67 16.63 4.82
C THR A 22 1.68 16.56 3.68
N GLY A 23 1.85 17.63 2.90
CA GLY A 23 2.85 17.68 1.82
C GLY A 23 4.33 17.55 2.25
N LYS A 24 4.65 17.59 3.56
CA LYS A 24 6.03 17.56 4.07
C LYS A 24 6.48 16.20 4.60
N SER A 25 5.57 15.25 4.79
CA SER A 25 5.90 13.89 5.26
C SER A 25 5.73 12.88 4.15
N VAL A 26 6.54 11.82 4.13
CA VAL A 26 6.41 10.72 3.14
C VAL A 26 4.99 10.15 3.14
N ALA A 27 4.39 10.00 4.33
CA ALA A 27 3.01 9.53 4.46
C ALA A 27 1.99 10.49 3.82
N GLY A 28 2.15 11.79 4.03
CA GLY A 28 1.23 12.76 3.44
C GLY A 28 1.46 12.99 1.95
N MET A 29 2.70 12.87 1.44
CA MET A 29 2.99 12.81 0.00
C MET A 29 2.35 11.58 -0.65
N PHE A 30 2.43 10.42 0.02
CA PHE A 30 1.74 9.20 -0.41
C PHE A 30 0.22 9.41 -0.48
N TRP A 31 -0.40 9.93 0.58
CA TRP A 31 -1.84 10.17 0.60
C TRP A 31 -2.29 11.22 -0.41
N GLN A 32 -1.47 12.24 -0.66
CA GLN A 32 -1.73 13.20 -1.74
C GLN A 32 -1.68 12.54 -3.11
N ALA A 33 -0.70 11.68 -3.38
CA ALA A 33 -0.65 10.92 -4.62
C ALA A 33 -1.89 10.00 -4.74
N VAL A 34 -2.32 9.38 -3.63
CA VAL A 34 -3.51 8.51 -3.62
C VAL A 34 -4.78 9.29 -3.98
N THR A 35 -5.00 10.46 -3.37
CA THR A 35 -6.19 11.28 -3.63
C THR A 35 -6.19 11.92 -5.01
N VAL A 36 -5.03 12.17 -5.61
CA VAL A 36 -4.91 12.70 -6.97
C VAL A 36 -5.11 11.61 -8.02
N LEU A 37 -4.39 10.48 -7.91
CA LEU A 37 -4.40 9.41 -8.91
C LEU A 37 -5.68 8.56 -8.86
N TRP A 38 -6.26 8.40 -7.66
CA TRP A 38 -7.48 7.62 -7.42
C TRP A 38 -8.56 8.47 -6.77
N SER A 39 -8.81 9.67 -7.30
CA SER A 39 -9.76 10.64 -6.74
C SER A 39 -11.18 10.10 -6.52
N GLY A 40 -11.66 9.21 -7.39
CA GLY A 40 -12.95 8.52 -7.22
C GLY A 40 -12.92 7.32 -6.28
N TYR A 41 -11.72 6.77 -5.97
CA TYR A 41 -11.58 5.50 -5.28
C TYR A 41 -10.93 5.57 -3.90
N TRP A 42 -10.28 6.68 -3.54
CA TRP A 42 -9.58 6.84 -2.27
C TRP A 42 -10.45 6.56 -1.03
N PRO A 43 -11.78 6.86 -0.98
CA PRO A 43 -12.60 6.51 0.18
C PRO A 43 -12.73 5.00 0.35
N TYR A 44 -12.84 4.25 -0.75
CA TYR A 44 -12.90 2.78 -0.71
C TYR A 44 -11.56 2.17 -0.33
N ILE A 45 -10.45 2.73 -0.81
CA ILE A 45 -9.09 2.32 -0.39
C ILE A 45 -8.96 2.48 1.13
N LEU A 46 -9.37 3.64 1.66
CA LEU A 46 -9.34 3.89 3.10
C LEU A 46 -10.24 2.91 3.86
N LEU A 47 -11.45 2.66 3.38
CA LEU A 47 -12.36 1.69 3.98
C LEU A 47 -11.75 0.28 4.04
N ILE A 48 -11.12 -0.18 2.95
CA ILE A 48 -10.45 -1.49 2.92
C ILE A 48 -9.31 -1.54 3.93
N ILE A 49 -8.50 -0.49 4.04
CA ILE A 49 -7.42 -0.40 5.04
C ILE A 49 -8.00 -0.51 6.46
N VAL A 50 -9.07 0.23 6.76
CA VAL A 50 -9.74 0.18 8.06
C VAL A 50 -10.26 -1.23 8.36
N LEU A 51 -10.90 -1.88 7.39
CA LEU A 51 -11.42 -3.25 7.55
C LEU A 51 -10.31 -4.26 7.82
N ILE A 52 -9.17 -4.14 7.13
CA ILE A 52 -7.99 -4.99 7.37
C ILE A 52 -7.45 -4.77 8.78
N VAL A 53 -7.31 -3.50 9.21
CA VAL A 53 -6.82 -3.18 10.57
C VAL A 53 -7.77 -3.72 11.63
N VAL A 54 -9.08 -3.52 11.48
CA VAL A 54 -10.08 -4.05 12.41
C VAL A 54 -10.01 -5.58 12.45
N TYR A 55 -9.92 -6.24 11.30
CA TYR A 55 -9.77 -7.69 11.22
C TYR A 55 -8.50 -8.19 11.94
N GLU A 56 -7.36 -7.55 11.71
CA GLU A 56 -6.12 -7.90 12.41
C GLU A 56 -6.24 -7.65 13.91
N LEU A 57 -6.83 -6.53 14.36
CA LEU A 57 -7.03 -6.28 15.80
C LEU A 57 -7.93 -7.33 16.46
N LEU A 58 -8.97 -7.81 15.78
CA LEU A 58 -9.86 -8.87 16.29
C LEU A 58 -9.18 -10.25 16.33
N THR A 59 -8.22 -10.49 15.42
CA THR A 59 -7.48 -11.77 15.34
C THR A 59 -6.18 -11.75 16.14
N TRP A 60 -5.67 -10.56 16.49
CA TRP A 60 -4.52 -10.35 17.37
C TRP A 60 -4.90 -10.78 18.79
N ASN A 61 -4.45 -11.98 19.19
CA ASN A 61 -4.72 -12.67 20.48
C ASN A 61 -6.06 -13.42 20.59
N GLY A 62 -6.85 -13.52 19.52
CA GLY A 62 -8.08 -14.34 19.54
C GLY A 62 -7.78 -15.82 19.25
N GLY A 63 -8.31 -16.75 20.06
CA GLY A 63 -8.27 -18.20 19.77
C GLY A 63 -9.12 -18.63 18.57
N TRP A 64 -9.71 -17.68 17.85
CA TRP A 64 -10.67 -17.89 16.76
C TRP A 64 -9.99 -18.03 15.39
N HIS A 65 -8.72 -17.62 15.27
CA HIS A 65 -7.99 -17.69 14.02
C HIS A 65 -6.51 -18.05 14.24
N TYR A 66 -5.95 -18.85 13.34
CA TYR A 66 -4.53 -19.17 13.37
C TYR A 66 -3.72 -17.95 12.88
N ASN A 67 -2.74 -17.52 13.68
CA ASN A 67 -1.80 -16.48 13.29
C ASN A 67 -0.44 -17.10 12.91
N SER A 68 0.24 -16.45 11.97
CA SER A 68 1.60 -16.83 11.57
C SER A 68 2.61 -16.53 12.68
N ARG A 69 3.86 -17.02 12.53
CA ARG A 69 4.93 -16.82 13.53
C ARG A 69 5.25 -15.34 13.81
N ASN A 70 4.89 -14.44 12.90
CA ASN A 70 5.05 -13.00 13.07
C ASN A 70 3.85 -12.32 13.78
N GLY A 71 2.87 -13.09 14.26
CA GLY A 71 1.71 -12.59 15.01
C GLY A 71 0.53 -12.14 14.15
N PHE A 72 0.70 -12.02 12.83
CA PHE A 72 -0.35 -11.58 11.90
C PHE A 72 -1.12 -12.75 11.28
N SER A 73 -2.33 -12.47 10.78
CA SER A 73 -3.11 -13.49 10.06
C SER A 73 -2.41 -13.96 8.77
N PRO A 74 -2.69 -15.17 8.28
CA PRO A 74 -2.24 -15.64 6.96
C PRO A 74 -2.71 -14.72 5.82
N GLY A 75 -3.88 -14.11 5.96
CA GLY A 75 -4.43 -13.17 4.99
C GLY A 75 -3.58 -11.91 4.88
N PHE A 76 -3.25 -11.30 6.02
CA PHE A 76 -2.38 -10.12 6.06
C PHE A 76 -0.97 -10.42 5.56
N ASN A 77 -0.43 -11.59 5.90
CA ASN A 77 0.85 -12.04 5.36
C ASN A 77 0.86 -12.14 3.82
N ARG A 78 -0.21 -12.68 3.23
CA ARG A 78 -0.37 -12.74 1.76
C ARG A 78 -0.53 -11.35 1.16
N LEU A 79 -1.30 -10.47 1.80
CA LEU A 79 -1.48 -9.09 1.34
C LEU A 79 -0.13 -8.34 1.29
N VAL A 80 0.63 -8.36 2.38
CA VAL A 80 1.95 -7.72 2.45
C VAL A 80 2.92 -8.35 1.45
N GLY A 81 2.96 -9.68 1.36
CA GLY A 81 3.77 -10.41 0.39
C GLY A 81 3.50 -10.02 -1.06
N SER A 82 2.23 -10.09 -1.47
CA SER A 82 1.79 -9.70 -2.82
C SER A 82 2.00 -8.22 -3.09
N GLY A 83 1.81 -7.35 -2.09
CA GLY A 83 2.04 -5.91 -2.22
C GLY A 83 3.50 -5.56 -2.48
N VAL A 84 4.43 -6.15 -1.72
CA VAL A 84 5.87 -5.95 -1.93
C VAL A 84 6.32 -6.55 -3.27
N PHE A 85 5.78 -7.71 -3.66
CA PHE A 85 6.04 -8.29 -4.98
C PHE A 85 5.56 -7.41 -6.13
N ALA A 86 4.35 -6.86 -6.03
CA ALA A 86 3.80 -5.93 -7.01
C ALA A 86 4.64 -4.65 -7.10
N LEU A 87 5.10 -4.11 -5.96
CA LEU A 87 5.98 -2.95 -5.92
C LEU A 87 7.30 -3.21 -6.68
N TYR A 88 8.00 -4.31 -6.39
CA TYR A 88 9.23 -4.63 -7.11
C TYR A 88 8.99 -4.91 -8.59
N SER A 89 7.91 -5.61 -8.92
CA SER A 89 7.53 -5.85 -10.33
C SER A 89 7.29 -4.53 -11.06
N ALA A 90 6.60 -3.57 -10.44
CA ALA A 90 6.36 -2.25 -11.02
C ALA A 90 7.66 -1.44 -11.20
N ILE A 91 8.56 -1.47 -10.22
CA ILE A 91 9.87 -0.80 -10.31
C ILE A 91 10.68 -1.37 -11.48
N PHE A 92 10.76 -2.70 -11.60
CA PHE A 92 11.49 -3.33 -12.71
C PHE A 92 10.83 -3.09 -14.06
N PHE A 93 9.51 -3.13 -14.12
CA PHE A 93 8.78 -2.80 -15.34
C PHE A 93 9.10 -1.38 -15.80
N ALA A 94 9.01 -0.40 -14.88
CA ALA A 94 9.31 0.99 -15.17
C ALA A 94 10.77 1.18 -15.62
N PHE A 95 11.72 0.49 -14.96
CA PHE A 95 13.13 0.54 -15.32
C PHE A 95 13.40 -0.06 -16.72
N ILE A 96 12.85 -1.23 -17.01
CA ILE A 96 13.04 -1.88 -18.32
C ILE A 96 12.43 -1.03 -19.43
N HIS A 97 11.20 -0.54 -19.24
CA HIS A 97 10.58 0.36 -20.21
C HIS A 97 11.38 1.65 -20.41
N PHE A 98 11.95 2.21 -19.33
CA PHE A 98 12.82 3.39 -19.43
C PHE A 98 14.09 3.13 -20.27
N VAL A 99 14.69 1.94 -20.17
CA VAL A 99 15.93 1.60 -20.89
C VAL A 99 15.68 1.21 -22.34
N PHE A 100 14.65 0.41 -22.61
CA PHE A 100 14.40 -0.21 -23.92
C PHE A 100 13.24 0.43 -24.70
N GLY A 101 12.49 1.34 -24.08
CA GLY A 101 11.33 2.00 -24.68
C GLY A 101 10.21 1.02 -25.03
N ASP A 102 9.47 1.32 -26.09
CA ASP A 102 8.36 0.48 -26.57
C ASP A 102 8.81 -0.81 -27.24
N SER A 103 10.08 -0.89 -27.65
CA SER A 103 10.62 -2.07 -28.36
C SER A 103 10.58 -3.33 -27.50
N ILE A 104 10.66 -3.19 -26.17
CA ILE A 104 10.63 -4.33 -25.24
C ILE A 104 9.31 -5.10 -25.30
N TYR A 105 8.19 -4.45 -25.64
CA TYR A 105 6.89 -5.11 -25.70
C TYR A 105 6.76 -6.09 -26.87
N LEU A 106 7.69 -6.06 -27.83
CA LEU A 106 7.79 -7.04 -28.90
C LEU A 106 8.43 -8.36 -28.41
N GLU A 107 9.16 -8.31 -27.31
CA GLU A 107 9.79 -9.47 -26.71
C GLU A 107 8.79 -10.22 -25.82
N GLN A 108 8.69 -11.53 -25.99
CA GLN A 108 7.67 -12.32 -25.28
C GLN A 108 8.03 -12.61 -23.81
N TYR A 109 9.33 -12.66 -23.49
CA TYR A 109 9.79 -13.28 -22.24
C TYR A 109 10.18 -12.31 -21.12
N TRP A 110 10.35 -11.02 -21.44
CA TRP A 110 10.81 -10.04 -20.45
C TRP A 110 9.88 -9.88 -19.22
N PRO A 111 8.54 -10.07 -19.29
CA PRO A 111 7.71 -9.99 -18.08
C PRO A 111 8.03 -11.12 -17.09
N TYR A 112 8.40 -12.30 -17.57
CA TYR A 112 8.82 -13.40 -16.70
C TYR A 112 10.13 -13.08 -15.99
N LEU A 113 11.05 -12.38 -16.66
CA LEU A 113 12.30 -11.91 -16.04
C LEU A 113 12.00 -10.90 -14.91
N VAL A 114 11.05 -9.97 -15.13
CA VAL A 114 10.59 -9.04 -14.09
C VAL A 114 10.11 -9.80 -12.86
N HIS A 115 9.24 -10.79 -13.03
CA HIS A 115 8.71 -11.57 -11.93
C HIS A 115 9.77 -12.46 -11.26
N ALA A 116 10.66 -13.06 -12.05
CA ALA A 116 11.76 -13.89 -11.54
C ALA A 116 12.75 -13.08 -10.69
N LEU A 117 12.93 -11.79 -10.98
CA LEU A 117 13.76 -10.88 -10.17
C LEU A 117 12.99 -10.29 -8.97
N ALA A 118 11.71 -9.95 -9.15
CA ALA A 118 10.88 -9.39 -8.09
C ALA A 118 10.62 -10.39 -6.95
N PHE A 119 10.46 -11.67 -7.27
CA PHE A 119 10.18 -12.72 -6.28
C PHE A 119 11.28 -12.87 -5.21
N PRO A 120 12.56 -13.12 -5.55
CA PRO A 120 13.62 -13.23 -4.55
C PRO A 120 13.84 -11.93 -3.77
N LEU A 121 13.69 -10.77 -4.41
CA LEU A 121 13.79 -9.48 -3.71
C LEU A 121 12.67 -9.26 -2.70
N THR A 122 11.45 -9.70 -3.01
CA THR A 122 10.33 -9.68 -2.08
C THR A 122 10.67 -10.51 -0.84
N TRP A 123 11.13 -11.74 -1.05
CA TRP A 123 11.52 -12.63 0.05
C TRP A 123 12.66 -12.03 0.88
N LEU A 124 13.74 -11.56 0.24
CA LEU A 124 14.88 -10.94 0.93
C LEU A 124 14.47 -9.73 1.76
N THR A 125 13.60 -8.87 1.21
CA THR A 125 13.17 -7.63 1.86
C THR A 125 12.31 -7.93 3.07
N LEU A 126 11.30 -8.79 2.92
CA LEU A 126 10.41 -9.18 4.02
C LEU A 126 11.15 -9.94 5.13
N ARG A 127 12.18 -10.72 4.77
CA ARG A 127 13.05 -11.38 5.76
C ARG A 127 13.98 -10.39 6.47
N LYS A 128 14.59 -9.45 5.73
CA LYS A 128 15.50 -8.45 6.29
C LYS A 128 14.84 -7.53 7.31
N ILE A 129 13.56 -7.17 7.10
CA ILE A 129 12.79 -6.37 8.06
C ILE A 129 12.18 -7.21 9.20
N GLY A 130 12.44 -8.52 9.23
CA GLY A 130 11.91 -9.43 10.24
C GLY A 130 10.43 -9.77 10.11
N PHE A 131 9.79 -9.41 8.98
CA PHE A 131 8.37 -9.69 8.77
C PHE A 131 8.13 -11.16 8.42
N TRP A 132 8.94 -11.73 7.51
CA TRP A 132 8.94 -13.17 7.24
C TRP A 132 10.07 -13.85 8.02
N VAL A 133 9.68 -14.79 8.89
CA VAL A 133 10.57 -15.50 9.80
C VAL A 133 11.09 -16.82 9.20
N TYR A 134 10.61 -17.17 8.00
CA TYR A 134 10.97 -18.41 7.28
C TYR A 134 12.27 -18.23 6.49
#